data_AF-A0A931SLA4-F1
#
_entry.id   AF-A0A931SLA4-F1
#
_cell.length_a   1.000
_cell.length_b   1.000
_cell.length_c   1.000
_cell.angle_alpha   90.00
_cell.angle_beta   90.00
_cell.angle_gamma   90.00
#
_symmetry.space_group_name_H-M   'P 1'
#
loop_
_entity.id
_entity.type
_entity.pdbx_description
1 polymer ?
#
loop_
_entity_poly.entity_id
_entity_poly.type
_entity_poly.pdbx_seq_one_letter_code
_entity_poly.pdbx_strand_id
1 'polypeptide(L)'
;MKLLISCKRYKRKLNQQDIDAFNGELLSSGAHKGIIYSYSGFGKNAVEKAQKIGICCCTLYKDQAPEIPEILKFHAYCFIPKYTTENVKALKNHGIFPVD
;
A
#
# COMPACT_ATOMS: atom_id res chain seq x y z
N MET A 1 -9.17 10.91 -7.50
CA MET A 1 -8.62 9.53 -7.57
C MET A 1 -8.93 8.82 -6.27
N LYS A 2 -9.40 7.57 -6.29
CA LYS A 2 -9.68 6.76 -5.10
C LYS A 2 -8.71 5.58 -5.03
N LEU A 3 -8.15 5.33 -3.85
CA LEU A 3 -7.22 4.22 -3.60
C LEU A 3 -7.84 3.29 -2.56
N LEU A 4 -7.80 1.99 -2.83
CA LEU A 4 -8.10 0.98 -1.82
C LEU A 4 -6.79 0.51 -1.22
N ILE A 5 -6.68 0.59 0.10
CA ILE A 5 -5.50 0.16 0.84
C ILE A 5 -5.92 -0.92 1.85
N SER A 6 -5.29 -2.08 1.77
CA SER A 6 -5.49 -3.16 2.75
C SER A 6 -4.18 -3.53 3.44
N CYS A 7 -4.18 -3.57 4.77
CA CYS A 7 -3.05 -4.05 5.57
C CYS A 7 -3.34 -5.46 6.10
N LYS A 8 -2.50 -6.44 5.75
CA LYS A 8 -2.62 -7.82 6.19
C LYS A 8 -1.48 -8.19 7.14
N ARG A 9 -1.84 -8.67 8.33
CA ARG A 9 -0.89 -9.10 9.37
C ARG A 9 -0.95 -10.61 9.58
N TYR A 10 -0.57 -11.36 8.55
CA TYR A 10 -0.48 -12.82 8.63
C TYR A 10 0.93 -13.26 8.99
N LYS A 11 1.05 -14.43 9.63
CA LYS A 11 2.35 -15.07 9.89
C LYS A 11 2.97 -15.64 8.59
N ARG A 12 2.13 -16.10 7.67
CA ARG A 12 2.53 -16.59 6.34
C ARG A 12 2.61 -15.47 5.30
N LYS A 13 3.40 -15.69 4.25
CA LYS A 13 3.38 -14.84 3.05
C LYS A 13 2.00 -14.86 2.39
N LEU A 14 1.61 -13.74 1.78
CA LEU A 14 0.41 -13.69 0.96
C LEU A 14 0.60 -14.49 -0.33
N ASN A 15 -0.43 -15.24 -0.72
CA ASN A 15 -0.47 -16.07 -1.90
C ASN A 15 -1.42 -15.48 -2.96
N GLN A 16 -1.60 -16.18 -4.08
CA GLN A 16 -2.45 -15.70 -5.17
C GLN A 16 -3.93 -15.54 -4.79
N GLN A 17 -4.45 -16.39 -3.91
CA GLN A 17 -5.84 -16.30 -3.45
C GLN A 17 -6.07 -15.05 -2.61
N ASP A 18 -5.09 -14.65 -1.78
CA ASP A 18 -5.18 -13.40 -1.03
C ASP A 18 -5.23 -12.19 -1.98
N ILE A 19 -4.51 -12.25 -3.10
CA ILE A 19 -4.54 -11.20 -4.15
C ILE A 19 -5.88 -11.21 -4.89
N ASP A 20 -6.45 -12.38 -5.20
CA ASP A 20 -7.77 -12.48 -5.84
C ASP A 20 -8.87 -11.89 -4.98
N ALA A 21 -8.86 -12.23 -3.68
CA ALA A 21 -9.81 -11.69 -2.72
C ALA A 21 -9.74 -10.15 -2.68
N PHE A 22 -8.52 -9.61 -2.59
CA PHE A 22 -8.32 -8.16 -2.60
C PHE A 22 -8.71 -7.50 -3.93
N ASN A 23 -8.51 -8.18 -5.07
CA ASN A 23 -8.95 -7.66 -6.36
C ASN A 23 -10.49 -7.60 -6.45
N GLY A 24 -11.20 -8.58 -5.87
CA GLY A 24 -12.66 -8.52 -5.75
C GLY A 24 -13.15 -7.33 -4.92
N GLU A 25 -12.46 -7.05 -3.80
CA GLU A 25 -12.71 -5.85 -2.99
C GLU A 25 -12.42 -4.57 -3.79
N LEU A 26 -11.32 -4.52 -4.54
CA LEU A 26 -10.94 -3.38 -5.37
C LEU A 26 -12.03 -3.08 -6.42
N LEU A 27 -12.46 -4.08 -7.18
CA LEU A 27 -13.48 -3.93 -8.22
C LEU A 27 -14.83 -3.48 -7.65
N SER A 28 -15.22 -3.97 -6.47
CA SER A 28 -16.49 -3.58 -5.83
C SER A 28 -16.44 -2.23 -5.13
N SER A 29 -15.26 -1.74 -4.73
CA SER A 29 -15.10 -0.47 -4.02
C SER A 29 -15.27 0.79 -4.89
N GLY A 30 -15.20 0.65 -6.22
CA GLY A 30 -15.09 1.79 -7.14
C GLY A 30 -13.78 2.59 -6.98
N ALA A 31 -12.77 2.04 -6.30
CA ALA A 31 -11.44 2.61 -6.27
C ALA A 31 -10.70 2.35 -7.58
N HIS A 32 -9.82 3.27 -7.96
CA HIS A 32 -9.11 3.20 -9.23
C HIS A 32 -7.88 2.31 -9.16
N LYS A 33 -7.27 2.18 -7.97
CA LYS A 33 -6.01 1.44 -7.76
C LYS A 33 -6.00 0.79 -6.37
N GLY A 34 -5.30 -0.33 -6.27
CA GLY A 34 -5.15 -1.10 -5.04
C GLY A 34 -3.71 -1.13 -4.53
N ILE A 35 -3.55 -0.98 -3.22
CA ILE A 35 -2.30 -1.16 -2.50
C ILE A 35 -2.53 -2.17 -1.39
N ILE A 36 -1.69 -3.20 -1.32
CA ILE A 36 -1.73 -4.17 -0.24
C ILE A 36 -0.42 -4.15 0.55
N TYR A 37 -0.53 -3.95 1.86
CA TYR A 37 0.59 -4.05 2.79
C TYR A 37 0.60 -5.43 3.44
N SER A 38 1.76 -6.08 3.50
CA SER A 38 1.94 -7.37 4.17
C SER A 38 3.07 -7.32 5.19
N TYR A 39 2.81 -7.82 6.41
CA TYR A 39 3.83 -7.97 7.44
C TYR A 39 4.86 -9.05 7.08
N SER A 40 4.40 -10.23 6.65
CA SER A 40 5.27 -11.36 6.29
C SER A 40 5.68 -11.37 4.81
N GLY A 41 5.27 -10.36 4.04
CA GLY A 41 5.55 -10.23 2.60
C GLY A 41 4.67 -11.09 1.70
N PHE A 42 5.16 -11.36 0.49
CA PHE A 42 4.42 -11.97 -0.61
C PHE A 42 5.16 -13.18 -1.19
N GLY A 43 4.42 -14.19 -1.64
CA GLY A 43 4.97 -15.26 -2.47
C GLY A 43 5.25 -14.77 -3.89
N LYS A 44 6.21 -15.39 -4.59
CA LYS A 44 6.62 -15.01 -5.96
C LYS A 44 5.41 -14.91 -6.90
N ASN A 45 4.60 -15.95 -6.97
CA ASN A 45 3.42 -15.99 -7.84
C ASN A 45 2.35 -14.95 -7.45
N ALA A 46 2.29 -14.55 -6.17
CA ALA A 46 1.38 -13.49 -5.73
C ALA A 46 1.84 -12.12 -6.23
N VAL A 47 3.15 -11.84 -6.19
CA VAL A 47 3.73 -10.61 -6.75
C VAL A 47 3.51 -10.54 -8.25
N GLU A 48 3.83 -11.60 -8.99
CA GLU A 48 3.62 -11.66 -10.44
C GLU A 48 2.15 -11.43 -10.81
N LYS A 49 1.23 -12.00 -10.03
CA LYS A 49 -0.22 -11.81 -10.23
C LYS A 49 -0.64 -10.37 -9.96
N ALA A 50 -0.23 -9.80 -8.82
CA ALA A 50 -0.54 -8.44 -8.44
C ALA A 50 -0.04 -7.41 -9.48
N GLN A 51 1.17 -7.61 -10.01
CA GLN A 51 1.73 -6.78 -11.07
C GLN A 51 0.88 -6.81 -12.34
N LYS A 52 0.43 -8.00 -12.78
CA LYS A 52 -0.42 -8.14 -13.98
C LYS A 52 -1.74 -7.39 -13.89
N ILE A 53 -2.29 -7.26 -12.68
CA ILE A 53 -3.57 -6.60 -12.44
C ILE A 53 -3.42 -5.18 -11.85
N GLY A 54 -2.19 -4.65 -11.80
CA GLY A 54 -1.93 -3.28 -11.40
C GLY A 54 -2.13 -2.99 -9.90
N ILE A 55 -1.90 -3.99 -9.04
CA ILE A 55 -1.94 -3.86 -7.58
C ILE A 55 -0.51 -3.70 -7.05
N CYS A 56 -0.27 -2.69 -6.22
CA CYS A 56 1.02 -2.49 -5.56
C CYS A 56 1.14 -3.39 -4.32
N CYS A 57 2.24 -4.12 -4.24
CA CYS A 57 2.62 -4.92 -3.07
C CYS A 57 3.66 -4.16 -2.25
N CYS A 58 3.36 -3.88 -0.98
CA CYS A 58 4.27 -3.19 -0.08
C CYS A 58 4.48 -3.97 1.21
N THR A 59 5.66 -3.84 1.81
CA THR A 59 5.93 -4.44 3.13
C THR A 59 5.69 -3.45 4.25
N LEU A 60 5.16 -3.94 5.38
CA LEU A 60 4.95 -3.13 6.58
C LEU A 60 5.60 -3.81 7.78
N TYR A 61 6.74 -3.29 8.20
CA TYR A 61 7.47 -3.77 9.38
C TYR A 61 7.15 -2.93 10.61
N LYS A 62 7.28 -3.55 11.78
CA LYS A 62 7.18 -2.83 13.05
C LYS A 62 8.41 -1.92 13.18
N ASP A 63 8.20 -0.67 13.60
CA ASP A 63 9.25 0.32 13.87
C ASP A 63 10.08 0.74 12.64
N GLN A 64 9.57 0.48 11.42
CA GLN A 64 10.15 0.98 10.18
C GLN A 64 9.12 1.81 9.42
N ALA A 65 9.60 2.80 8.66
CA ALA A 65 8.74 3.55 7.77
C ALA A 65 8.09 2.59 6.75
N PRO A 66 6.78 2.74 6.47
CA PRO A 66 6.13 1.96 5.44
C PRO A 66 6.75 2.29 4.09
N GLU A 67 6.86 1.28 3.25
CA GLU A 67 7.26 1.47 1.87
C GLU A 67 6.24 2.37 1.16
N ILE A 68 6.74 3.38 0.45
CA ILE A 68 5.90 4.26 -0.37
C ILE A 68 5.57 3.50 -1.66
N PRO A 69 4.28 3.19 -1.92
CA PRO A 69 3.87 2.48 -3.13
C PRO A 69 4.31 3.26 -4.37
N GLU A 70 4.80 2.57 -5.39
CA GLU A 70 5.25 3.23 -6.63
C GLU A 70 4.17 4.10 -7.26
N ILE A 71 2.91 3.67 -7.13
CA ILE A 71 1.78 4.43 -7.66
C ILE A 71 1.52 5.76 -6.96
N LEU A 72 2.13 5.98 -5.80
CA LEU A 72 2.08 7.21 -5.03
C LEU A 72 3.35 8.06 -5.18
N LYS A 73 4.34 7.60 -5.96
CA LYS A 73 5.53 8.40 -6.28
C LYS A 73 5.16 9.46 -7.32
N PHE A 74 4.65 10.59 -6.84
CA PHE A 74 4.42 11.78 -7.64
C PHE A 74 5.61 12.74 -7.49
N HIS A 75 5.93 13.50 -8.54
CA HIS A 75 6.94 14.57 -8.50
C HIS A 75 6.64 15.62 -7.41
N ALA A 76 5.36 15.82 -7.09
CA ALA A 76 4.90 16.58 -5.95
C ALA A 76 3.51 16.09 -5.52
N TYR A 77 3.23 16.08 -4.23
CA TYR A 77 1.88 15.89 -3.69
C TYR A 77 1.63 16.83 -2.53
N CYS A 78 0.44 17.41 -2.45
CA CYS A 78 0.00 18.22 -1.32
C CYS A 78 -0.99 17.41 -0.49
N PHE A 79 -0.54 16.96 0.69
CA PHE A 79 -1.41 16.32 1.66
C PHE A 79 -1.94 17.39 2.63
N ILE A 80 -3.23 17.71 2.55
CA ILE A 80 -3.91 18.48 3.60
C ILE A 80 -4.65 17.46 4.47
N PRO A 81 -4.11 17.07 5.64
CA PRO A 81 -4.77 16.11 6.50
C PRO A 81 -6.12 16.68 6.94
N LYS A 82 -7.22 16.00 6.56
CA LYS A 82 -8.58 16.38 6.99
C LYS A 82 -8.98 15.79 8.34
N TYR A 83 -8.28 14.74 8.79
CA TYR A 83 -8.54 14.08 10.06
C TYR A 83 -7.20 13.65 10.68
N THR A 84 -6.96 14.06 11.93
CA THR A 84 -5.82 13.63 12.73
C THR A 84 -6.36 12.71 13.82
N THR A 85 -5.96 11.44 13.81
CA THR A 85 -6.26 10.52 14.91
C THR A 85 -5.09 10.52 15.90
N GLU A 86 -5.40 10.61 17.20
CA GLU A 86 -4.41 10.84 18.27
C GLU A 86 -3.35 9.74 18.41
N ASN A 87 -3.57 8.57 17.80
CA ASN A 87 -2.71 7.39 17.92
C ASN A 87 -1.79 7.16 16.71
N VAL A 88 -1.73 8.07 15.73
CA VAL A 88 -0.72 8.02 14.67
C VAL A 88 0.34 9.06 14.99
N LYS A 89 1.42 8.65 15.67
CA LYS A 89 2.66 9.44 15.63
C LYS A 89 3.05 9.52 14.15
N ALA A 90 2.87 10.69 13.55
CA ALA A 90 3.41 10.98 12.25
C ALA A 90 4.90 10.58 12.30
N LEU A 91 5.28 9.62 11.46
CA LEU A 91 6.69 9.45 11.12
C LEU A 91 7.15 10.83 10.70
N LYS A 92 8.18 11.37 11.36
CA LYS A 92 8.65 12.74 11.13
C LYS A 92 8.73 12.96 9.62
N ASN A 93 7.86 13.84 9.12
CA ASN A 93 7.89 14.29 7.75
C ASN A 93 9.22 15.02 7.55
N HIS A 94 10.23 14.32 7.06
CA HIS A 94 11.16 14.90 6.11
C HIS A 94 10.35 14.92 4.80
N GLY A 95 9.55 15.96 4.56
CA GLY A 95 10.08 17.26 4.19
C GLY A 95 10.61 17.11 2.77
N ILE A 96 9.80 17.53 1.79
CA ILE A 96 10.13 17.79 0.38
C ILE A 96 11.50 17.21 -0.02
N PHE A 97 11.51 16.05 -0.68
CA PHE A 97 12.72 15.58 -1.34
C PHE A 97 12.82 16.31 -2.68
N PRO A 98 13.79 17.22 -2.87
CA PRO A 98 14.11 17.66 -4.21
C PRO A 98 14.75 16.48 -4.94
N VAL A 99 14.38 16.30 -6.20
CA VAL A 99 15.14 15.46 -7.11
C VAL A 99 15.35 16.32 -8.34
N ASP A 100 16.62 16.52 -8.70
CA ASP A 100 17.07 17.28 -9.86
C ASP A 100 16.41 16.84 -11.17
#